data_AF-A0A7Y4WNW6-F1
#
_entry.id   AF-A0A7Y4WNW6-F1
#
_cell.length_a   1.000
_cell.length_b   1.000
_cell.length_c   1.000
_cell.angle_alpha   90.00
_cell.angle_beta   90.00
_cell.angle_gamma   90.00
#
_symmetry.space_group_name_H-M   'P 1'
#
loop_
_entity.id
_entity.type
_entity.pdbx_description
1 polymer ?
#
loop_
_entity_poly.entity_id
_entity_poly.type
_entity_poly.pdbx_seq_one_letter_code
_entity_poly.pdbx_strand_id
1 'polypeptide(L)'
;PGGGGAPVTHSTDSLSVPQTWPFDLDEGGVANNPQADVWFEAVTAWEMYLVPRNGARMWLGDGSNRGYAGCSTGGPYTTTRIPTGSLPVGSYVCVRTNEGRYSQFRVNGWGAGYPKTLTLGYTTWE
;
A
#
# COMPACT_ATOMS: atom_id res chain seq x y z
N PRO A 1 21.09 -26.85 7.26
CA PRO A 1 20.02 -26.11 7.95
C PRO A 1 20.35 -24.60 7.99
N GLY A 2 19.99 -23.87 6.93
CA GLY A 2 20.25 -22.42 6.84
C GLY A 2 19.12 -21.64 7.49
N GLY A 3 19.32 -21.19 8.72
CA GLY A 3 18.42 -20.26 9.39
C GLY A 3 18.67 -18.84 8.88
N GLY A 4 17.97 -18.44 7.81
CA GLY A 4 17.74 -17.02 7.55
C GLY A 4 16.67 -16.53 8.51
N GLY A 5 17.01 -15.57 9.38
CA GLY A 5 16.03 -14.99 10.31
C GLY A 5 14.81 -14.45 9.56
N ALA A 6 13.64 -14.50 10.20
CA ALA A 6 12.46 -13.82 9.69
C ALA A 6 12.78 -12.32 9.48
N PRO A 7 12.23 -11.69 8.42
CA PRO A 7 12.48 -10.28 8.15
C PRO A 7 12.08 -9.43 9.36
N VAL A 8 12.92 -8.44 9.70
CA VAL A 8 12.63 -7.51 10.79
C VAL A 8 11.51 -6.60 10.35
N THR A 9 10.46 -6.48 11.18
CA THR A 9 9.40 -5.51 10.95
C THR A 9 9.92 -4.12 11.29
N HIS A 10 9.86 -3.22 10.31
CA HIS A 10 10.12 -1.80 10.49
C HIS A 10 8.89 -1.11 11.10
N SER A 11 7.72 -1.32 10.51
CA SER A 11 6.45 -0.78 11.00
C SER A 11 5.28 -1.67 10.60
N THR A 12 4.21 -1.68 11.39
CA THR A 12 2.98 -2.40 11.08
C THR A 12 1.81 -1.77 11.80
N ASP A 13 0.76 -1.44 11.07
CA ASP A 13 -0.46 -0.88 11.66
C ASP A 13 -1.65 -1.03 10.69
N SER A 14 -2.82 -0.53 11.12
CA SER A 14 -3.98 -0.30 10.27
C SER A 14 -4.23 1.19 10.05
N LEU A 15 -4.54 1.57 8.82
CA LEU A 15 -4.82 2.95 8.45
C LEU A 15 -6.26 3.11 7.95
N SER A 16 -6.85 4.26 8.26
CA SER A 16 -8.10 4.74 7.66
C SER A 16 -7.81 6.00 6.86
N VAL A 17 -7.63 5.84 5.56
CA VAL A 17 -7.19 6.88 4.61
C VAL A 17 -8.41 7.51 3.94
N PRO A 18 -8.73 8.79 4.21
CA PRO A 18 -9.79 9.48 3.48
C PRO A 18 -9.41 9.66 2.01
N GLN A 19 -10.40 9.74 1.12
CA GLN A 19 -10.13 10.05 -0.29
C GLN A 19 -9.36 11.37 -0.42
N THR A 20 -8.53 11.46 -1.45
CA THR A 20 -7.60 12.56 -1.72
C THR A 20 -6.50 12.75 -0.68
N TRP A 21 -6.32 11.83 0.28
CA TRP A 21 -5.22 11.87 1.23
C TRP A 21 -4.12 10.85 0.93
N PRO A 22 -2.85 11.26 1.08
CA PRO A 22 -1.73 10.34 1.03
C PRO A 22 -1.45 9.70 2.39
N PHE A 23 -0.74 8.57 2.35
CA PHE A 23 -0.35 7.79 3.51
C PHE A 23 1.05 7.23 3.36
N ASP A 24 1.67 7.03 4.51
CA ASP A 24 3.06 6.62 4.68
C ASP A 24 3.10 5.23 5.31
N LEU A 25 3.80 4.31 4.66
CA LEU A 25 3.95 2.94 5.13
C LEU A 25 5.26 2.74 5.88
N ASP A 26 6.21 3.66 5.82
CA ASP A 26 7.44 3.58 6.61
C ASP A 26 7.15 4.02 8.05
N GLU A 27 6.68 5.25 8.26
CA GLU A 27 6.35 5.77 9.59
C GLU A 27 4.98 5.32 10.11
N GLY A 28 4.06 4.99 9.20
CA GLY A 28 2.68 4.70 9.54
C GLY A 28 1.85 5.95 9.80
N GLY A 29 1.01 6.30 8.84
CA GLY A 29 0.04 7.36 9.06
C GLY A 29 -0.58 7.92 7.79
N VAL A 30 -1.59 8.77 7.98
CA VAL A 30 -2.20 9.57 6.92
C VAL A 30 -1.67 10.98 7.04
N ALA A 31 -0.78 11.38 6.15
CA ALA A 31 -0.10 12.67 6.23
C ALA A 31 0.25 13.19 4.84
N ASN A 32 -0.08 14.46 4.58
CA ASN A 32 0.31 15.15 3.35
C ASN A 32 1.72 15.71 3.46
N ASN A 33 2.71 14.81 3.43
CA ASN A 33 4.13 15.14 3.51
C ASN A 33 4.92 14.58 2.29
N PRO A 34 6.18 15.01 2.10
CA PRO A 34 7.06 14.44 1.08
C PRO A 34 7.50 12.99 1.31
N GLN A 35 7.20 12.42 2.48
CA GLN A 35 7.55 11.04 2.83
C GLN A 35 6.47 10.03 2.39
N ALA A 36 5.22 10.46 2.21
CA ALA A 36 4.13 9.55 1.91
C ALA A 36 4.35 8.72 0.64
N ASP A 37 4.11 7.41 0.75
CA ASP A 37 4.34 6.43 -0.30
C ASP A 37 3.23 6.38 -1.33
N VAL A 38 1.98 6.50 -0.88
CA VAL A 38 0.81 6.25 -1.70
C VAL A 38 -0.23 7.33 -1.47
N TRP A 39 -0.84 7.79 -2.55
CA TRP A 39 -1.96 8.70 -2.53
C TRP A 39 -3.25 7.97 -2.91
N PHE A 40 -4.27 8.05 -2.05
CA PHE A 40 -5.62 7.65 -2.42
C PHE A 40 -6.27 8.78 -3.22
N GLU A 41 -6.04 8.80 -4.53
CA GLU A 41 -6.57 9.81 -5.44
C GLU A 41 -8.05 9.56 -5.74
N ALA A 42 -8.89 10.58 -5.61
CA ALA A 42 -10.24 10.59 -6.16
C ALA A 42 -10.33 11.67 -7.24
N VAL A 43 -10.39 11.24 -8.50
CA VAL A 43 -10.61 12.11 -9.67
C VAL A 43 -12.06 12.55 -9.70
N THR A 44 -12.97 11.60 -9.43
CA THR A 44 -14.39 11.85 -9.22
C THR A 44 -14.90 11.00 -8.06
N ALA A 45 -16.19 11.09 -7.74
CA ALA A 45 -16.82 10.16 -6.81
C ALA A 45 -16.77 8.70 -7.30
N TRP A 46 -16.57 8.41 -8.58
CA TRP A 46 -16.61 7.03 -9.10
C TRP A 46 -15.29 6.58 -9.71
N GLU A 47 -14.36 7.51 -9.87
CA GLU A 47 -13.05 7.29 -10.46
C GLU A 47 -11.97 7.58 -9.42
N MET A 48 -11.41 6.52 -8.85
CA MET A 48 -10.42 6.60 -7.79
C MET A 48 -9.28 5.61 -7.99
N TYR A 49 -8.10 5.99 -7.50
CA TYR A 49 -6.87 5.25 -7.68
C TYR A 49 -6.02 5.23 -6.42
N LEU A 50 -5.17 4.22 -6.31
CA LEU A 50 -3.96 4.30 -5.51
C LEU A 50 -2.79 4.71 -6.42
N VAL A 51 -2.11 5.78 -6.05
CA VAL A 51 -1.05 6.39 -6.85
C VAL A 51 0.25 6.38 -6.06
N PRO A 52 1.33 5.74 -6.55
CA PRO A 52 2.63 5.81 -5.89
C PRO A 52 3.17 7.24 -5.91
N ARG A 53 3.81 7.67 -4.83
CA ARG A 53 4.32 9.04 -4.62
C ARG A 53 5.79 9.00 -4.21
N ASN A 54 6.47 10.13 -4.39
CA ASN A 54 7.79 10.39 -3.79
C ASN A 54 8.89 9.34 -4.07
N GLY A 55 8.77 8.58 -5.16
CA GLY A 55 9.73 7.52 -5.53
C GLY A 55 9.27 6.11 -5.21
N ALA A 56 8.20 5.96 -4.43
CA ALA A 56 7.57 4.67 -4.17
C ALA A 56 7.01 4.03 -5.45
N ARG A 57 6.86 2.72 -5.42
CA ARG A 57 6.34 1.90 -6.53
C ARG A 57 5.43 0.81 -5.99
N MET A 58 4.41 0.43 -6.75
CA MET A 58 3.46 -0.61 -6.34
C MET A 58 3.46 -1.79 -7.29
N TRP A 59 3.08 -2.95 -6.76
CA TRP A 59 2.82 -4.18 -7.49
C TRP A 59 1.59 -4.90 -6.91
N LEU A 60 0.51 -4.94 -7.69
CA LEU A 60 -0.72 -5.66 -7.33
C LEU A 60 -0.57 -7.19 -7.48
N GLY A 61 0.07 -7.62 -8.57
CA GLY A 61 0.07 -9.02 -8.98
C GLY A 61 -1.34 -9.59 -9.13
N ASP A 62 -1.58 -10.77 -8.58
CA ASP A 62 -2.89 -11.43 -8.48
C ASP A 62 -3.72 -11.03 -7.23
N GLY A 63 -3.24 -10.10 -6.43
CA GLY A 63 -3.90 -9.67 -5.19
C GLY A 63 -3.83 -10.64 -4.00
N SER A 64 -3.07 -11.75 -4.08
CA SER A 64 -2.86 -12.69 -2.97
C SER A 64 -1.84 -12.21 -1.93
N ASN A 65 -1.93 -12.74 -0.71
CA ASN A 65 -0.95 -12.49 0.34
C ASN A 65 0.41 -13.10 -0.04
N ARG A 66 1.45 -12.25 -0.10
CA ARG A 66 2.81 -12.64 -0.45
C ARG A 66 3.80 -12.60 0.72
N GLY A 67 3.45 -11.86 1.78
CA GLY A 67 4.40 -11.42 2.81
C GLY A 67 5.68 -10.79 2.24
N TYR A 68 6.70 -10.68 3.09
CA TYR A 68 8.01 -10.16 2.70
C TYR A 68 8.62 -10.95 1.54
N ALA A 69 8.71 -12.28 1.65
CA ALA A 69 9.44 -13.10 0.69
C ALA A 69 8.91 -12.95 -0.74
N GLY A 70 7.58 -12.93 -0.91
CA GLY A 70 6.99 -12.72 -2.22
C GLY A 70 7.10 -11.26 -2.68
N CYS A 71 7.02 -10.27 -1.79
CA CYS A 71 7.23 -8.88 -2.19
C CYS A 71 8.71 -8.58 -2.56
N SER A 72 9.69 -9.14 -1.85
CA SER A 72 11.11 -8.87 -2.10
C SER A 72 11.66 -9.56 -3.35
N THR A 73 11.06 -10.69 -3.75
CA THR A 73 11.49 -11.46 -4.94
C THR A 73 10.61 -11.25 -6.17
N GLY A 74 9.41 -10.71 -5.99
CA GLY A 74 8.42 -10.55 -7.06
C GLY A 74 8.44 -9.18 -7.75
N GLY A 75 7.42 -8.95 -8.56
CA GLY A 75 7.26 -7.75 -9.38
C GLY A 75 6.32 -7.98 -10.57
N PRO A 76 6.06 -6.97 -11.40
CA PRO A 76 6.81 -5.72 -11.51
C PRO A 76 6.31 -4.60 -10.59
N TYR A 77 7.25 -3.86 -9.99
CA TYR A 77 6.99 -2.62 -9.25
C TYR A 77 6.98 -1.42 -10.20
N THR A 78 5.83 -0.76 -10.32
CA THR A 78 5.64 0.35 -11.27
C THR A 78 5.16 1.61 -10.56
N THR A 79 5.26 2.74 -11.26
CA THR A 79 4.64 4.02 -10.87
C THR A 79 3.21 4.15 -11.39
N THR A 80 2.66 3.10 -12.00
CA THR A 80 1.31 3.11 -12.58
C THR A 80 0.28 3.13 -11.47
N ARG A 81 -0.69 4.04 -11.59
CA ARG A 81 -1.83 4.08 -10.67
C ARG A 81 -2.67 2.82 -10.76
N ILE A 82 -3.14 2.32 -9.61
CA ILE A 82 -3.99 1.13 -9.53
C ILE A 82 -5.44 1.60 -9.33
N PRO A 83 -6.38 1.26 -10.23
CA PRO A 83 -7.79 1.61 -10.05
C PRO A 83 -8.37 0.85 -8.85
N THR A 84 -9.12 1.54 -8.00
CA THR A 84 -9.72 0.92 -6.80
C THR A 84 -10.66 -0.25 -7.12
N GLY A 85 -11.28 -0.27 -8.31
CA GLY A 85 -12.08 -1.40 -8.80
C GLY A 85 -11.29 -2.70 -9.02
N SER A 86 -9.96 -2.63 -9.12
CA SER A 86 -9.06 -3.81 -9.17
C SER A 86 -8.63 -4.30 -7.78
N LEU A 87 -9.11 -3.62 -6.72
CA LEU A 87 -8.75 -3.87 -5.32
C LEU A 87 -10.00 -4.19 -4.49
N PRO A 88 -10.66 -5.34 -4.73
CA PRO A 88 -11.69 -5.82 -3.82
C PRO A 88 -11.15 -5.94 -2.39
N VAL A 89 -12.06 -5.92 -1.41
CA VAL A 89 -11.69 -6.17 -0.02
C VAL A 89 -11.02 -7.54 0.09
N GLY A 90 -9.87 -7.58 0.75
CA GLY A 90 -9.00 -8.75 0.85
C GLY A 90 -7.84 -8.76 -0.15
N SER A 91 -7.78 -7.85 -1.11
CA SER A 91 -6.62 -7.70 -2.00
C SER A 91 -5.38 -7.26 -1.23
N TYR A 92 -4.25 -7.85 -1.61
CA TYR A 92 -2.92 -7.49 -1.13
C TYR A 92 -2.12 -6.81 -2.23
N VAL A 93 -1.40 -5.76 -1.87
CA VAL A 93 -0.52 -5.00 -2.76
C VAL A 93 0.85 -4.93 -2.11
N CYS A 94 1.89 -5.25 -2.88
CA CYS A 94 3.25 -4.98 -2.47
C CYS A 94 3.64 -3.55 -2.86
N VAL A 95 4.35 -2.88 -1.98
CA VAL A 95 4.89 -1.53 -2.19
C VAL A 95 6.40 -1.59 -1.95
N ARG A 96 7.15 -0.93 -2.83
CA ARG A 96 8.51 -0.51 -2.53
C ARG A 96 8.42 0.95 -2.14
N THR A 97 8.67 1.27 -0.88
CA THR A 97 8.48 2.61 -0.32
C THR A 97 9.48 3.60 -0.91
N ASN A 98 9.28 4.89 -0.67
CA ASN A 98 10.23 5.93 -1.07
C ASN A 98 11.59 5.79 -0.38
N GLU A 99 11.64 5.24 0.85
CA GLU A 99 12.90 4.91 1.54
C GLU A 99 13.53 3.59 1.07
N GLY A 100 12.86 2.90 0.14
CA GLY A 100 13.38 1.71 -0.52
C GLY A 100 13.06 0.39 0.21
N ARG A 101 12.27 0.43 1.28
CA ARG A 101 11.81 -0.74 2.02
C ARG A 101 10.70 -1.48 1.27
N TYR A 102 10.48 -2.73 1.62
CA TYR A 102 9.34 -3.51 1.12
C TYR A 102 8.20 -3.43 2.12
N SER A 103 6.98 -3.19 1.60
CA SER A 103 5.76 -3.17 2.38
C SER A 103 4.66 -4.02 1.76
N GLN A 104 3.99 -4.76 2.62
CA GLN A 104 2.69 -5.41 2.50
C GLN A 104 1.52 -4.53 2.87
N PHE A 105 0.53 -4.20 2.02
CA PHE A 105 -0.79 -3.83 2.56
C PHE A 105 -1.93 -4.70 2.04
N ARG A 106 -2.95 -4.87 2.89
CA ARG A 106 -4.22 -5.53 2.60
C ARG A 106 -5.35 -4.50 2.65
N VAL A 107 -6.19 -4.48 1.63
CA VAL A 107 -7.44 -3.69 1.66
C VAL A 107 -8.42 -4.37 2.60
N ASN A 108 -8.76 -3.69 3.70
CA ASN A 108 -9.69 -4.19 4.71
C ASN A 108 -11.13 -3.70 4.47
N GLY A 109 -11.31 -2.60 3.74
CA GLY A 109 -12.64 -2.06 3.49
C GLY A 109 -12.62 -0.76 2.71
N TRP A 110 -13.71 -0.51 1.98
CA TRP A 110 -14.02 0.77 1.36
C TRP A 110 -15.25 1.37 2.06
N GLY A 111 -15.12 2.59 2.58
CA GLY A 111 -16.21 3.30 3.26
C GLY A 111 -17.47 3.40 2.39
N ALA A 112 -18.62 3.31 3.06
CA ALA A 112 -19.92 3.53 2.44
C ALA A 112 -20.13 5.02 2.09
N GLY A 113 -20.80 5.29 0.98
CA GLY A 113 -21.07 6.66 0.54
C GLY A 113 -19.84 7.42 0.05
N TYR A 114 -19.94 8.76 0.08
CA TYR A 114 -18.90 9.71 -0.31
C TYR A 114 -18.78 10.83 0.73
N PRO A 115 -17.57 11.36 1.00
CA PRO A 115 -16.26 10.90 0.52
C PRO A 115 -15.91 9.47 0.99
N LYS A 116 -15.14 8.73 0.18
CA LYS A 116 -14.72 7.37 0.56
C LYS A 116 -13.56 7.39 1.56
N THR A 117 -13.48 6.33 2.36
CA THR A 117 -12.33 6.04 3.21
C THR A 117 -11.82 4.64 2.86
N LEU A 118 -10.53 4.52 2.54
CA LEU A 118 -9.86 3.23 2.45
C LEU A 118 -9.43 2.81 3.85
N THR A 119 -9.86 1.63 4.28
CA THR A 119 -9.28 0.98 5.46
C THR A 119 -8.34 -0.12 4.99
N LEU A 120 -7.13 -0.15 5.54
CA LEU A 120 -6.10 -1.11 5.19
C LEU A 120 -5.32 -1.54 6.42
N GLY A 121 -4.69 -2.70 6.36
CA GLY A 121 -3.66 -3.13 7.31
C GLY A 121 -2.36 -3.34 6.56
N TYR A 122 -1.22 -2.98 7.14
CA TYR A 122 0.07 -3.09 6.47
C TYR A 122 1.20 -3.56 7.38
N THR A 123 2.28 -4.03 6.75
CA THR A 123 3.55 -4.35 7.38
C THR A 123 4.68 -3.97 6.45
N THR A 124 5.62 -3.17 6.95
CA THR A 124 6.86 -2.78 6.27
C THR A 124 8.04 -3.45 6.95
N TRP A 125 9.01 -3.90 6.17
CA TRP A 125 10.18 -4.65 6.63
C TRP A 125 11.49 -3.94 6.29
N GLU A 126 12.55 -4.25 7.03
CA GLU A 126 13.93 -3.84 6.73
C GLU A 126 14.55 -4.58 5.54
#